data_AF-A0A7D9E6Q5-F1
#
_entry.id   AF-A0A7D9E6Q5-F1
#
_cell.length_a   1.000
_cell.length_b   1.000
_cell.length_c   1.000
_cell.angle_alpha   90.00
_cell.angle_beta   90.00
_cell.angle_gamma   90.00
#
_symmetry.space_group_name_H-M   'P 1'
#
loop_
_entity.id
_entity.type
_entity.pdbx_description
1 polymer ?
#
loop_
_entity_poly.entity_id
_entity_poly.type
_entity_poly.pdbx_seq_one_letter_code
_entity_poly.pdbx_strand_id
1 'polypeptide(L)'
;GSILGPLLFLLYINDLLDCLDKTTPCLYADDTQIFSAAKDLEKLTENINHDMNKLREWLIRNKLQHHPTKTKVMYIGSRHNLKIMNDDLPVVINNSWFLVRGHLPVE
;
A
#
# COMPACT_ATOMS: atom_id res chain seq x y z
N GLY A 1 20.28 22.20 -0.07
CA GLY A 1 20.08 20.84 -0.61
C GLY A 1 21.16 20.54 -1.62
N SER A 2 21.76 19.36 -1.57
CA SER A 2 22.68 18.90 -2.62
C SER A 2 21.89 18.51 -3.86
N ILE A 3 22.38 18.87 -5.05
CA ILE A 3 21.79 18.47 -6.34
C ILE A 3 21.79 16.93 -6.48
N LEU A 4 22.77 16.26 -5.88
CA LEU A 4 22.88 14.80 -5.93
C LEU A 4 21.97 14.07 -4.94
N GLY A 5 21.51 14.75 -3.87
CA GLY A 5 20.72 14.10 -2.82
C GLY A 5 19.46 13.40 -3.36
N PRO A 6 18.59 14.10 -4.12
CA PRO A 6 17.40 13.50 -4.71
C PRO A 6 17.71 12.37 -5.70
N LEU A 7 18.77 12.51 -6.51
CA LEU A 7 19.17 11.49 -7.48
C LEU A 7 19.63 10.20 -6.78
N LEU A 8 20.46 10.34 -5.74
CA LEU A 8 20.94 9.20 -4.95
C LEU A 8 19.79 8.50 -4.22
N PHE A 9 18.81 9.26 -3.72
CA PHE A 9 17.61 8.70 -3.11
C PHE A 9 16.76 7.92 -4.13
N LEU A 10 16.56 8.46 -5.33
CA LEU A 10 15.83 7.77 -6.41
C LEU A 10 16.52 6.46 -6.81
N LEU A 11 17.86 6.46 -6.95
CA LEU A 11 18.61 5.24 -7.23
C LEU A 11 18.49 4.20 -6.11
N TYR A 12 18.41 4.66 -4.86
CA TYR A 12 18.33 3.80 -3.69
C TYR A 12 16.94 3.18 -3.47
N ILE A 13 15.85 3.83 -3.87
CA ILE A 13 14.48 3.31 -3.72
C ILE A 13 14.02 2.50 -4.93
N ASN A 14 14.75 2.53 -6.05
CA ASN A 14 14.29 2.02 -7.35
C ASN A 14 14.02 0.51 -7.36
N ASP A 15 14.73 -0.28 -6.56
CA ASP A 15 14.55 -1.74 -6.44
C ASP A 15 13.36 -2.14 -5.53
N LEU A 16 12.69 -1.17 -4.89
CA LEU A 16 11.45 -1.41 -4.14
C LEU A 16 10.36 -2.00 -5.05
N LEU A 17 10.30 -1.56 -6.31
CA LEU A 17 9.33 -2.05 -7.30
C LEU A 17 9.44 -3.56 -7.54
N ASP A 18 10.67 -4.08 -7.52
CA ASP A 18 10.96 -5.49 -7.84
C ASP A 18 10.57 -6.44 -6.71
N CYS A 19 10.29 -5.92 -5.50
CA CYS A 19 9.91 -6.77 -4.37
C CYS A 19 8.41 -7.14 -4.35
N LEU A 20 7.58 -6.45 -5.15
CA LEU A 20 6.12 -6.59 -5.15
C LEU A 20 5.67 -7.41 -6.37
N ASP A 21 5.00 -8.54 -6.15
CA ASP A 21 4.65 -9.49 -7.22
C ASP A 21 3.15 -9.74 -7.39
N LYS A 22 2.31 -9.27 -6.46
CA LYS A 22 0.85 -9.47 -6.48
C LYS A 22 0.07 -8.18 -6.71
N THR A 23 0.72 -7.04 -6.56
CA THR A 23 0.14 -5.71 -6.62
C THR A 23 0.84 -4.87 -7.68
N THR A 24 0.24 -3.74 -8.02
CA THR A 24 0.82 -2.74 -8.92
C THR A 24 1.33 -1.57 -8.09
N PRO A 25 2.64 -1.46 -7.88
CA PRO A 25 3.21 -0.30 -7.20
C PRO A 25 3.38 0.91 -8.12
N CYS A 26 3.35 2.09 -7.51
CA CYS A 26 3.65 3.37 -8.13
C CYS A 26 4.49 4.20 -7.13
N LEU A 27 5.68 4.62 -7.55
CA LEU A 27 6.55 5.47 -6.73
C LEU A 27 6.63 6.86 -7.32
N TYR A 28 6.57 7.86 -6.45
CA TYR A 28 6.87 9.24 -6.78
C TYR A 28 7.71 9.84 -5.66
N ALA A 29 9.01 10.01 -5.90
CA ALA A 29 9.98 10.38 -4.86
C ALA A 29 9.86 9.43 -3.65
N ASP A 30 9.55 9.96 -2.46
CA ASP A 30 9.37 9.18 -1.23
C ASP A 30 7.96 8.63 -1.02
N ASP A 31 6.98 9.07 -1.82
CA ASP A 31 5.62 8.56 -1.78
C ASP A 31 5.50 7.27 -2.57
N THR A 32 4.97 6.23 -1.93
CA THR A 32 4.71 4.91 -2.56
C THR A 32 3.22 4.58 -2.45
N GLN A 33 2.60 4.28 -3.58
CA GLN A 33 1.22 3.80 -3.67
C GLN A 33 1.21 2.36 -4.18
N ILE A 34 0.36 1.53 -3.61
CA ILE A 34 0.24 0.11 -3.97
C ILE A 34 -1.23 -0.17 -4.30
N PHE A 35 -1.46 -0.66 -5.52
CA PHE A 35 -2.79 -0.97 -6.03
C PHE A 35 -2.98 -2.47 -6.17
N SER A 36 -4.16 -2.95 -5.83
CA SER A 36 -4.56 -4.34 -6.07
C SER A 36 -5.99 -4.34 -6.60
N ALA A 37 -6.29 -5.23 -7.54
CA ALA A 37 -7.62 -5.38 -8.11
C ALA A 37 -7.97 -6.86 -8.17
N ALA A 38 -9.10 -7.23 -7.58
CA ALA A 38 -9.64 -8.58 -7.62
C ALA A 38 -11.17 -8.53 -7.59
N LYS A 39 -11.82 -9.58 -8.10
CA LYS A 39 -13.28 -9.75 -7.98
C LYS A 39 -13.68 -10.11 -6.55
N ASP A 40 -12.84 -10.88 -5.88
CA ASP A 40 -13.04 -11.37 -4.53
C ASP A 40 -12.22 -10.55 -3.54
N LEU A 41 -12.88 -10.07 -2.48
CA LEU A 41 -12.25 -9.29 -1.42
C LEU A 41 -11.18 -10.08 -0.65
N GLU A 42 -11.39 -11.38 -0.47
CA GLU A 42 -10.42 -12.26 0.17
C GLU A 42 -9.12 -12.29 -0.64
N LYS A 43 -9.23 -12.47 -1.96
CA LYS A 43 -8.08 -12.42 -2.87
C LYS A 43 -7.39 -11.07 -2.87
N LEU A 44 -8.18 -9.98 -2.83
CA LEU A 44 -7.64 -8.62 -2.73
C LEU A 44 -6.80 -8.45 -1.45
N THR A 45 -7.33 -8.90 -0.31
CA THR A 45 -6.69 -8.83 1.00
C THR A 45 -5.45 -9.70 1.05
N GLU A 46 -5.49 -10.93 0.54
CA GLU A 46 -4.34 -11.82 0.41
C GLU A 46 -3.21 -11.17 -0.39
N ASN A 47 -3.52 -10.64 -1.57
CA ASN A 47 -2.52 -10.02 -2.45
C ASN A 47 -1.86 -8.82 -1.77
N ILE A 48 -2.64 -7.94 -1.12
CA ILE A 48 -2.13 -6.78 -0.39
C ILE A 48 -1.26 -7.23 0.79
N ASN A 49 -1.73 -8.15 1.62
CA ASN A 49 -0.98 -8.58 2.81
C ASN A 49 0.34 -9.29 2.43
N HIS A 50 0.32 -10.09 1.37
CA HIS A 50 1.53 -10.75 0.85
C HIS A 50 2.59 -9.73 0.43
N ASP A 51 2.22 -8.76 -0.40
CA ASP A 51 3.16 -7.73 -0.88
C ASP A 51 3.56 -6.75 0.23
N MET A 52 2.67 -6.41 1.16
CA MET A 52 3.01 -5.60 2.33
C MET A 52 4.05 -6.28 3.24
N ASN A 53 3.99 -7.61 3.37
CA ASN A 53 5.00 -8.36 4.11
C ASN A 53 6.37 -8.29 3.43
N LYS A 54 6.42 -8.44 2.09
CA LYS A 54 7.66 -8.29 1.32
C LYS A 54 8.22 -6.87 1.38
N LEU A 55 7.35 -5.87 1.27
CA LEU A 55 7.71 -4.47 1.42
C LEU A 55 8.35 -4.22 2.78
N ARG A 56 7.76 -4.76 3.86
CA ARG A 56 8.30 -4.64 5.21
C ARG A 56 9.71 -5.23 5.30
N GLU A 57 9.92 -6.41 4.75
CA GLU A 57 11.25 -7.05 4.73
C GLU A 57 12.26 -6.24 3.92
N TRP A 58 11.85 -5.69 2.78
CA TRP A 58 12.67 -4.79 1.97
C TRP A 58 13.04 -3.51 2.73
N LEU A 59 12.09 -2.87 3.41
CA LEU A 59 12.34 -1.68 4.23
C LEU A 59 13.32 -1.96 5.38
N ILE A 60 13.15 -3.09 6.08
CA ILE A 60 14.07 -3.51 7.16
C ILE A 60 15.48 -3.72 6.62
N ARG A 61 15.63 -4.45 5.50
CA ARG A 61 16.94 -4.69 4.86
C ARG A 61 17.61 -3.40 4.43
N ASN A 62 16.83 -2.45 3.93
CA ASN A 62 17.31 -1.15 3.51
C ASN A 62 17.50 -0.15 4.67
N LYS A 63 17.14 -0.51 5.91
CA LYS A 63 17.21 0.38 7.10
C LYS A 63 16.24 1.56 7.04
N LEU A 64 15.13 1.41 6.31
CA LEU A 64 14.03 2.35 6.27
C LEU A 64 12.97 1.99 7.31
N GLN A 65 12.34 3.00 7.89
CA GLN A 65 11.24 2.81 8.82
C GLN A 65 9.92 3.03 8.10
N HIS A 66 9.12 1.96 8.01
CA HIS A 66 7.71 2.07 7.68
C HIS A 66 7.00 2.84 8.80
N HIS A 67 6.12 3.79 8.46
CA HIS A 67 5.30 4.54 9.42
C HIS A 67 3.84 4.08 9.32
N PRO A 68 3.42 3.04 10.07
CA PRO A 68 2.11 2.44 9.91
C PRO A 68 0.97 3.43 10.14
N THR A 69 1.14 4.39 11.05
CA THR A 69 0.12 5.41 11.36
C THR A 69 -0.16 6.36 10.18
N LYS A 70 0.83 6.57 9.31
CA LYS A 70 0.70 7.39 8.09
C LYS A 70 0.17 6.61 6.90
N THR A 71 0.37 5.29 6.86
CA THR A 71 -0.14 4.43 5.80
C THR A 71 -1.67 4.35 5.87
N LYS A 72 -2.34 4.67 4.76
CA LYS A 72 -3.80 4.59 4.62
C LYS A 72 -4.15 3.56 3.56
N VAL A 73 -5.26 2.88 3.78
CA VAL A 73 -5.85 1.94 2.81
C VAL A 73 -7.17 2.52 2.35
N MET A 74 -7.45 2.43 1.05
CA MET A 74 -8.69 2.89 0.43
C MET A 74 -9.22 1.80 -0.50
N TYR A 75 -10.51 1.49 -0.38
CA TYR A 75 -11.21 0.64 -1.34
C TYR A 75 -11.86 1.50 -2.41
N ILE A 76 -11.72 1.08 -3.67
CA ILE A 76 -12.30 1.76 -4.83
C ILE A 76 -13.20 0.76 -5.55
N GLY A 77 -14.48 1.11 -5.71
CA GLY A 77 -15.47 0.23 -6.32
C GLY A 77 -16.81 0.93 -6.52
N SER A 78 -17.77 0.22 -7.14
CA SER A 78 -19.13 0.75 -7.28
C SER A 78 -19.80 0.90 -5.91
N ARG A 79 -20.77 1.82 -5.79
CA ARG A 79 -21.52 2.04 -4.54
C ARG A 79 -22.19 0.76 -4.02
N HIS A 80 -22.63 -0.11 -4.94
CA HIS A 80 -23.21 -1.41 -4.59
C HIS A 80 -22.16 -2.34 -3.97
N ASN A 81 -20.99 -2.47 -4.59
CA ASN A 81 -19.91 -3.34 -4.11
C ASN A 81 -19.34 -2.86 -2.78
N LEU A 82 -19.16 -1.54 -2.61
CA LEU A 82 -18.68 -0.94 -1.37
C LEU A 82 -19.68 -1.06 -0.22
N LYS A 83 -20.99 -1.19 -0.51
CA LYS A 83 -22.03 -1.39 0.51
C LYS A 83 -22.15 -2.86 0.94
N ILE A 84 -21.79 -3.79 0.06
CA ILE A 84 -21.71 -5.24 0.36
C ILE A 84 -20.47 -5.54 1.20
N MET A 85 -19.40 -4.78 0.98
CA MET A 85 -18.22 -4.74 1.83
C MET A 85 -18.58 -4.05 3.15
N ASN A 86 -19.04 -4.80 4.16
CA ASN A 86 -19.36 -4.28 5.50
C ASN A 86 -18.19 -3.46 6.09
N ASP A 87 -18.51 -2.51 6.97
CA ASP A 87 -17.58 -1.52 7.56
C ASP A 87 -16.32 -2.09 8.27
N ASP A 88 -16.30 -3.40 8.55
CA ASP A 88 -15.18 -4.11 9.17
C ASP A 88 -14.40 -4.93 8.14
N LEU A 89 -13.69 -4.25 7.25
CA LEU A 89 -12.76 -4.89 6.31
C LEU A 89 -11.35 -4.93 6.92
N PRO A 90 -10.86 -6.10 7.34
CA PRO A 90 -9.57 -6.15 7.96
C PRO A 90 -8.47 -6.31 6.92
N VAL A 91 -7.98 -5.20 6.38
CA VAL A 91 -6.59 -5.24 5.93
C VAL A 91 -5.74 -5.24 7.19
N VAL A 92 -5.23 -6.41 7.54
CA VAL A 92 -4.26 -6.58 8.62
C VAL A 92 -2.89 -6.28 8.05
N ILE A 93 -2.46 -5.04 8.16
CA ILE A 93 -1.08 -4.67 7.85
C ILE A 93 -0.29 -4.78 9.16
N ASN A 94 0.81 -5.54 9.20
CA ASN A 94 1.69 -5.58 10.38
C ASN A 94 0.99 -5.95 11.72
N ASN A 95 0.10 -6.95 11.76
CA ASN A 95 -0.68 -7.32 12.96
C ASN A 95 -1.52 -6.18 13.57
N SER A 96 -1.73 -5.09 12.84
CA SER A 96 -2.58 -3.97 13.25
C SER A 96 -3.76 -3.89 12.30
N TRP A 97 -4.96 -3.68 12.86
CA TRP A 97 -6.18 -3.52 12.06
C TRP A 97 -6.20 -2.10 11.48
N PHE A 98 -6.23 -2.00 10.15
CA PHE A 98 -6.38 -0.71 9.48
C PHE A 98 -7.85 -0.46 9.20
N LEU A 99 -8.41 0.52 9.90
CA LEU A 99 -9.77 1.00 9.66
C LEU A 99 -9.77 1.79 8.34
N VAL A 100 -10.45 1.27 7.32
CA VAL A 100 -10.59 1.95 6.04
C VAL A 100 -11.66 3.03 6.17
N ARG A 101 -11.21 4.28 6.26
CA ARG A 101 -12.10 5.45 6.16
C ARG A 101 -12.06 5.99 4.75
N GLY A 102 -12.98 5.53 3.91
CA GLY A 102 -13.10 5.97 2.53
C GLY A 102 -14.55 5.97 2.05
N HIS A 103 -15.33 6.97 2.47
CA HIS A 103 -16.48 7.42 1.69
C HIS A 103 -16.04 8.70 0.99
N LEU A 104 -15.93 8.68 -0.34
CA LEU A 104 -15.76 9.91 -1.11
C LEU A 104 -17.03 10.76 -0.93
N PRO A 105 -16.93 12.03 -0.48
CA PRO A 105 -18.03 12.96 -0.62
C PRO A 105 -18.17 13.27 -2.10
N VAL A 106 -19.36 13.02 -2.65
CA VAL A 106 -19.74 13.46 -3.98
C VAL A 106 -20.32 14.86 -3.79
N GLU A 107 -19.72 15.88 -4.41
CA GLU A 107 -20.42 17.14 -4.70
C GLU A 107 -21.50 16.91 -5.77
#